data_AF-A0A517MN89-F1
#
_entry.id   AF-A0A517MN89-F1
#
_cell.length_a   1.000
_cell.length_b   1.000
_cell.length_c   1.000
_cell.angle_alpha   90.00
_cell.angle_beta   90.00
_cell.angle_gamma   90.00
#
_symmetry.space_group_name_H-M   'P 1'
#
loop_
_entity.id
_entity.type
_entity.pdbx_description
1 polymer ?
#
loop_
_entity_poly.entity_id
_entity_poly.type
_entity_poly.pdbx_seq_one_letter_code
_entity_poly.pdbx_strand_id
1 'polypeptide(L)'
;MKWMSLILGVTLMCLGCSDPGLSLVPASGTLVYKEKPLAGYEVILQPADGQERRARGLTDEQGRFQLGTVGDADGAMVGKFTAFVVRPVQDPGGEPGRENFSAMKPEKSVLPAKYASPETSGLTVEIPAAGTTDLKIEI
;
A
#
# COMPACT_ATOMS: atom_id res chain seq x y z
N MET A 1 -50.63 11.94 7.82
CA MET A 1 -50.03 11.82 6.47
C MET A 1 -48.51 11.71 6.65
N LYS A 2 -47.96 10.64 7.23
CA LYS A 2 -47.45 9.40 6.60
C LYS A 2 -46.51 9.66 5.40
N TRP A 3 -45.24 9.28 5.59
CA TRP A 3 -44.16 9.00 4.61
C TRP A 3 -43.52 10.18 3.87
N MET A 4 -42.23 10.18 3.51
CA MET A 4 -41.32 9.06 3.22
C MET A 4 -39.84 9.50 3.43
N SER A 5 -39.03 8.61 4.00
CA SER A 5 -37.58 8.67 4.14
C SER A 5 -36.84 8.97 2.82
N LEU A 6 -35.78 9.78 2.87
CA LEU A 6 -34.74 9.83 1.83
C LEU A 6 -33.46 9.20 2.38
N ILE A 7 -33.37 7.89 2.20
CA ILE A 7 -32.18 7.07 2.45
C ILE A 7 -31.23 7.35 1.29
N LEU A 8 -30.04 7.91 1.57
CA LEU A 8 -28.89 7.79 0.68
C LEU A 8 -27.80 7.00 1.41
N GLY A 9 -28.17 5.76 1.75
CA GLY A 9 -27.23 4.73 2.15
C GLY A 9 -26.40 4.35 0.95
N VAL A 10 -25.16 4.85 0.91
CA VAL A 10 -24.12 4.37 0.00
C VAL A 10 -23.70 2.99 0.48
N THR A 11 -24.46 1.98 0.05
CA THR A 11 -24.07 0.57 0.07
C THR A 11 -22.90 0.41 -0.91
N LEU A 12 -21.69 0.49 -0.38
CA LEU A 12 -20.49 0.06 -1.08
C LEU A 12 -20.26 -1.43 -0.74
N MET A 13 -21.01 -2.28 -1.43
CA MET A 13 -20.88 -3.73 -1.36
C MET A 13 -19.67 -4.14 -2.22
N CYS A 14 -18.47 -4.14 -1.64
CA CYS A 14 -17.33 -4.81 -2.25
C CYS A 14 -17.51 -6.33 -2.08
N LEU A 15 -18.08 -6.97 -3.10
CA LEU A 15 -17.94 -8.40 -3.35
C LEU A 15 -16.49 -8.65 -3.79
N GLY A 16 -15.59 -8.80 -2.81
CA GLY A 16 -14.24 -9.34 -3.04
C GLY A 16 -14.34 -10.85 -3.17
N CYS A 17 -14.06 -11.37 -4.36
CA CYS A 17 -13.98 -12.80 -4.63
C CYS A 17 -12.59 -13.28 -4.14
N SER A 18 -12.51 -13.79 -2.92
CA SER A 18 -11.25 -14.32 -2.36
C SER A 18 -11.06 -15.79 -2.75
N ASP A 19 -9.91 -16.11 -3.33
CA ASP A 19 -9.43 -17.50 -3.51
C ASP A 19 -9.48 -18.27 -2.18
N PRO A 20 -9.91 -19.56 -2.19
CA PRO A 20 -10.25 -20.34 -0.99
C PRO A 20 -9.07 -20.70 -0.05
N GLY A 21 -7.89 -20.11 -0.24
CA GLY A 21 -6.70 -20.33 0.59
C GLY A 21 -6.04 -19.06 1.15
N LEU A 22 -6.49 -17.86 0.75
CA LEU A 22 -5.90 -16.60 1.20
C LEU A 22 -7.00 -15.57 1.47
N SER A 23 -7.32 -15.33 2.75
CA SER A 23 -8.26 -14.28 3.13
C SER A 23 -7.60 -12.92 2.97
N LEU A 24 -7.81 -12.32 1.80
CA LEU A 24 -7.45 -10.95 1.50
C LEU A 24 -8.63 -10.05 1.80
N VAL A 25 -8.35 -8.95 2.49
CA VAL A 25 -9.32 -7.92 2.83
C VAL A 25 -8.90 -6.60 2.19
N PRO A 26 -9.86 -5.73 1.82
CA PRO A 26 -9.53 -4.44 1.23
C PRO A 26 -8.62 -3.66 2.17
N ALA A 27 -7.52 -3.15 1.63
CA ALA A 27 -6.50 -2.45 2.39
C ALA A 27 -6.01 -1.25 1.58
N SER A 28 -6.28 -0.03 2.04
CA SER A 28 -5.97 1.21 1.32
C SER A 28 -5.73 2.36 2.30
N GLY A 29 -5.05 3.40 1.83
CA GLY A 29 -4.60 4.46 2.71
C GLY A 29 -3.99 5.66 2.02
N THR A 30 -3.37 6.52 2.82
CA THR A 30 -2.63 7.70 2.37
C THR A 30 -1.26 7.77 3.04
N LEU A 31 -0.22 8.00 2.23
CA LEU A 31 1.15 8.23 2.67
C LEU A 31 1.42 9.73 2.74
N VAL A 32 1.89 10.18 3.90
CA VAL A 32 2.20 11.58 4.19
C VAL A 32 3.62 11.68 4.77
N TYR A 33 4.41 12.63 4.28
CA TYR A 33 5.71 12.96 4.84
C TYR A 33 5.78 14.47 5.10
N LYS A 34 6.08 14.85 6.35
CA LYS A 34 6.10 16.27 6.78
C LYS A 34 4.85 17.05 6.32
N GLU A 35 3.67 16.51 6.62
CA GLU A 35 2.35 17.09 6.30
C GLU A 35 2.03 17.17 4.79
N LYS A 36 2.87 16.59 3.94
CA LYS A 36 2.66 16.57 2.48
C LYS A 36 2.36 15.16 1.99
N PRO A 37 1.33 14.97 1.13
CA PRO A 37 1.10 13.69 0.49
C PRO A 37 2.31 13.33 -0.38
N LEU A 38 2.73 12.06 -0.32
CA LEU A 38 3.85 11.56 -1.12
C LEU A 38 3.37 10.70 -2.27
N ALA A 39 3.54 11.21 -3.49
CA ALA A 39 3.22 10.53 -4.73
C ALA A 39 4.43 9.75 -5.30
N GLY A 40 4.15 8.67 -6.02
CA GLY A 40 5.18 7.89 -6.72
C GLY A 40 6.08 7.07 -5.79
N TYR A 41 5.57 6.71 -4.61
CA TYR A 41 6.24 5.84 -3.64
C TYR A 41 5.47 4.53 -3.50
N GLU A 42 6.19 3.43 -3.36
CA GLU A 42 5.61 2.12 -3.08
C GLU A 42 5.63 1.88 -1.57
N VAL A 43 4.44 1.69 -1.00
CA VAL A 43 4.24 1.26 0.38
C VAL A 43 4.23 -0.26 0.40
N ILE A 44 5.09 -0.86 1.22
CA ILE A 44 5.22 -2.32 1.33
C ILE A 44 4.95 -2.72 2.78
N LEU A 45 4.08 -3.71 2.96
CA LEU A 45 3.76 -4.34 4.22
C LEU A 45 4.41 -5.72 4.27
N GLN A 46 5.41 -5.86 5.13
CA GLN A 46 6.06 -7.14 5.39
C GLN A 46 5.49 -7.75 6.68
N PRO A 47 4.92 -8.96 6.63
CA PRO A 47 4.39 -9.61 7.83
C PRO A 47 5.52 -9.94 8.80
N ALA A 48 5.27 -9.71 10.09
CA ALA A 48 6.27 -9.95 11.14
C ALA A 48 6.52 -11.44 11.41
N ASP A 49 5.57 -12.31 11.02
CA ASP A 49 5.60 -13.76 11.28
C ASP A 49 6.48 -14.54 10.27
N GLY A 50 7.27 -13.85 9.44
CA GLY A 50 8.13 -14.51 8.45
C GLY A 50 7.39 -15.06 7.23
N GLN A 51 6.09 -14.78 7.09
CA GLN A 51 5.33 -15.06 5.86
C GLN A 51 5.97 -14.31 4.67
N GLU A 52 6.16 -14.98 3.54
CA GLU A 52 6.83 -14.37 2.38
C GLU A 52 5.90 -13.43 1.59
N ARG A 53 4.59 -13.53 1.83
CA ARG A 53 3.57 -12.73 1.12
C ARG A 53 3.51 -11.32 1.69
N ARG A 54 4.19 -10.41 1.02
CA ARG A 54 4.11 -8.96 1.26
C ARG A 54 2.92 -8.38 0.51
N ALA A 55 2.25 -7.40 1.09
CA ALA A 55 1.32 -6.54 0.37
C ALA A 55 2.03 -5.25 -0.05
N ARG A 56 1.72 -4.71 -1.22
CA ARG A 56 2.35 -3.49 -1.74
C ARG A 56 1.36 -2.61 -2.48
N GLY A 57 1.60 -1.31 -2.51
CA GLY A 57 0.74 -0.34 -3.17
C GLY A 57 1.49 0.92 -3.57
N LEU A 58 1.33 1.35 -4.81
CA LEU A 58 1.89 2.60 -5.33
C LEU A 58 1.02 3.79 -4.92
N THR A 59 1.64 4.88 -4.48
CA THR A 59 0.95 6.12 -4.14
C THR A 59 0.70 7.00 -5.36
N ASP A 60 -0.53 7.48 -5.50
CA ASP A 60 -0.96 8.46 -6.49
C ASP A 60 -0.48 9.90 -6.16
N GLU A 61 -0.72 10.87 -7.05
CA GLU A 61 -0.49 12.31 -6.84
C GLU A 61 -1.02 12.85 -5.51
N GLN A 62 -2.11 12.28 -4.99
CA GLN A 62 -2.68 12.63 -3.68
C GLN A 62 -2.07 11.85 -2.49
N GLY A 63 -1.04 11.06 -2.72
CA GLY A 63 -0.42 10.18 -1.72
C GLY A 63 -1.26 8.95 -1.38
N ARG A 64 -2.37 8.71 -2.06
CA ARG A 64 -3.26 7.58 -1.81
C ARG A 64 -2.72 6.30 -2.41
N PHE A 65 -2.80 5.20 -1.69
CA PHE A 65 -2.37 3.88 -2.16
C PHE A 65 -3.45 2.82 -1.88
N GLN A 66 -3.46 1.78 -2.71
CA GLN A 66 -4.25 0.56 -2.53
C GLN A 66 -3.27 -0.61 -2.48
N LEU A 67 -3.40 -1.45 -1.45
CA LEU A 67 -2.52 -2.59 -1.25
C LEU A 67 -3.02 -3.79 -2.05
N GLY A 68 -2.10 -4.50 -2.67
CA GLY A 68 -2.32 -5.79 -3.31
C GLY A 68 -1.28 -6.81 -2.83
N THR A 69 -1.72 -8.06 -2.64
CA THR A 69 -0.86 -9.17 -2.21
C THR A 69 -0.54 -10.13 -3.35
N VAL A 70 -1.56 -10.48 -4.15
CA VAL A 70 -1.42 -11.40 -5.30
C VAL A 70 -1.47 -10.61 -6.60
N GLY A 71 -2.57 -9.89 -6.83
CA GLY A 71 -2.71 -8.92 -7.93
C GLY A 71 -2.66 -7.48 -7.44
N ASP A 72 -2.80 -6.55 -8.38
CA ASP A 72 -2.91 -5.13 -8.10
C ASP A 72 -4.20 -4.81 -7.34
N ALA A 73 -4.09 -4.10 -6.22
CA ALA A 73 -5.21 -3.63 -5.40
C ALA A 73 -6.21 -4.72 -4.92
N ASP A 74 -5.80 -5.99 -4.90
CA ASP A 74 -6.63 -7.12 -4.45
C ASP A 74 -6.73 -7.26 -2.91
N GLY A 75 -6.04 -6.38 -2.17
CA GLY A 75 -6.07 -6.33 -0.72
C GLY A 75 -4.86 -6.93 -0.04
N ALA A 76 -4.93 -6.96 1.30
CA ALA A 76 -3.89 -7.46 2.18
C ALA A 76 -4.42 -8.58 3.08
N MET A 77 -3.53 -9.44 3.54
CA MET A 77 -3.90 -10.42 4.56
C MET A 77 -4.18 -9.73 5.90
N VAL A 78 -5.05 -10.33 6.70
CA VAL A 78 -5.34 -9.89 8.07
C VAL A 78 -4.10 -10.13 8.96
N GLY A 79 -3.72 -9.15 9.77
CA GLY A 79 -2.61 -9.31 10.72
C GLY A 79 -1.76 -8.07 10.91
N LYS A 80 -0.59 -8.25 11.55
CA LYS A 80 0.38 -7.20 11.83
C LYS A 80 1.56 -7.25 10.86
N PHE A 81 1.92 -6.09 10.35
CA PHE A 81 2.95 -5.91 9.33
C PHE A 81 3.88 -4.78 9.73
N THR A 82 5.15 -4.94 9.39
CA THR A 82 6.12 -3.85 9.36
C THR A 82 5.99 -3.14 8.02
N ALA A 83 5.67 -1.85 8.05
CA ALA A 83 5.54 -1.04 6.86
C ALA A 83 6.88 -0.39 6.49
N PHE A 84 7.19 -0.31 5.20
CA PHE A 84 8.33 0.47 4.72
C PHE A 84 8.00 1.04 3.34
N VAL A 85 8.72 2.09 2.96
CA VAL A 85 8.41 2.90 1.78
C VAL A 85 9.64 3.01 0.91
N VAL A 86 9.51 2.59 -0.34
CA VAL A 86 10.58 2.67 -1.34
C VAL A 86 10.11 3.50 -2.52
N ARG A 87 11.05 4.10 -3.24
CA ARG A 87 10.73 4.62 -4.57
C ARG A 87 10.89 3.47 -5.56
N PRO A 88 9.84 3.08 -6.32
CA PRO A 88 10.01 2.06 -7.34
C PRO A 88 11.05 2.56 -8.35
N VAL A 89 12.01 1.69 -8.67
CA VAL A 89 12.92 1.95 -9.80
C VAL A 89 12.07 1.80 -11.04
N GLN A 90 11.72 2.93 -11.67
CA GLN A 90 11.22 2.90 -13.03
C GLN A 90 12.41 2.47 -13.89
N ASP A 91 12.43 1.21 -14.31
CA ASP A 91 13.23 0.76 -15.44
C ASP A 91 12.44 1.15 -16.71
N PRO A 92 12.77 2.25 -17.42
CA PRO A 92 12.10 2.60 -18.68
C PRO A 92 12.43 1.64 -19.85
N GLY A 93 12.96 0.44 -19.57
CA GLY A 93 13.32 -0.55 -20.58
C GLY A 93 13.90 -1.82 -19.94
N GLY A 94 13.05 -2.65 -19.34
CA GLY A 94 13.48 -3.89 -18.70
C GLY A 94 13.42 -5.10 -19.63
N GLU A 95 14.43 -5.29 -20.50
CA GLU A 95 14.86 -6.65 -20.83
C GLU A 95 15.59 -7.24 -19.61
N PRO A 96 15.26 -8.47 -19.15
CA PRO A 96 15.91 -9.05 -17.98
C PRO A 96 17.40 -9.32 -18.30
N GLY A 97 18.31 -8.66 -17.59
CA GLY A 97 19.74 -9.00 -17.60
C GLY A 97 20.74 -7.90 -18.00
N ARG A 98 20.35 -6.63 -18.12
CA ARG A 98 21.30 -5.51 -18.28
C ARG A 98 21.15 -4.47 -17.18
N GLU A 99 22.00 -4.58 -16.16
CA GLU A 99 22.23 -3.53 -15.18
C GLU A 99 22.90 -2.32 -15.85
N ASN A 100 22.12 -1.43 -16.46
CA ASN A 100 22.59 -0.10 -16.88
C ASN A 100 22.16 0.95 -15.84
N PHE A 101 22.86 0.98 -14.70
CA PHE A 101 22.71 1.99 -13.64
C PHE A 101 23.19 3.40 -14.02
N SER A 102 23.14 3.80 -15.30
CA SER A 102 23.77 5.06 -15.77
C SER A 102 22.86 6.08 -16.43
N ALA A 103 21.53 5.89 -16.47
CA ALA A 103 20.66 6.85 -17.18
C ALA A 103 19.40 7.32 -16.46
N MET A 104 19.20 7.00 -15.18
CA MET A 104 18.25 7.75 -14.36
C MET A 104 19.03 8.28 -13.17
N LYS A 105 19.25 9.60 -13.14
CA LYS A 105 19.67 10.26 -11.89
C LYS A 105 18.66 9.76 -10.86
N PRO A 106 19.06 9.06 -9.78
CA PRO A 106 18.13 8.75 -8.73
C PRO A 106 17.67 10.12 -8.28
N GLU A 107 16.44 10.48 -8.66
CA GLU A 107 15.79 11.65 -8.11
C GLU A 107 16.01 11.48 -6.61
N LYS A 108 16.76 12.40 -5.98
CA LYS A 108 17.19 12.22 -4.60
C LYS A 108 15.93 11.93 -3.81
N SER A 109 15.83 10.72 -3.26
CA SER A 109 14.66 10.37 -2.45
C SER A 109 14.61 11.40 -1.33
N VAL A 110 13.56 12.23 -1.33
CA VAL A 110 13.34 13.22 -0.25
C VAL A 110 13.06 12.54 1.09
N LEU A 111 12.80 11.23 1.01
CA LEU A 111 12.44 10.32 2.08
C LEU A 111 13.73 9.70 2.68
N PRO A 112 13.95 9.82 4.00
CA PRO A 112 15.11 9.26 4.67
C PRO A 112 15.25 7.75 4.43
N ALA A 113 16.48 7.28 4.20
CA ALA A 113 16.76 5.86 3.92
C ALA A 113 16.27 4.89 5.01
N LYS A 114 16.13 5.36 6.26
CA LYS A 114 15.57 4.55 7.35
C LYS A 114 14.17 4.00 7.05
N TYR A 115 13.36 4.71 6.27
CA TYR A 115 12.01 4.25 5.95
C TYR A 115 11.99 3.26 4.78
N ALA A 116 13.12 3.05 4.09
CA ALA A 116 13.22 2.12 2.97
C ALA A 116 13.47 0.66 3.39
N SER A 117 13.72 0.40 4.67
CA SER A 117 13.94 -0.96 5.18
C SER A 117 12.96 -1.32 6.29
N PRO A 118 12.43 -2.56 6.33
CA PRO A 118 11.54 -2.99 7.40
C PRO A 118 12.21 -2.90 8.78
N GLU A 119 13.50 -3.20 8.88
CA GLU A 119 14.30 -3.18 10.11
C GLU A 119 14.55 -1.77 10.70
N THR A 120 14.58 -0.72 9.87
CA THR A 120 14.91 0.65 10.32
C THR A 120 13.74 1.62 10.23
N SER A 121 12.64 1.23 9.56
CA SER A 121 11.46 2.07 9.38
C SER A 121 10.77 2.39 10.71
N GLY A 122 10.72 1.41 11.62
CA GLY A 122 9.96 1.48 12.87
C GLY A 122 8.45 1.60 12.66
N LEU A 123 7.93 1.39 11.44
CA LEU A 123 6.50 1.54 11.13
C LEU A 123 5.79 0.20 11.28
N THR A 124 4.67 0.19 11.99
CA THR A 124 3.82 -0.99 12.16
C THR A 124 2.41 -0.67 11.71
N VAL A 125 1.82 -1.57 10.92
CA VAL A 125 0.46 -1.48 10.40
C VAL A 125 -0.29 -2.75 10.76
N GLU A 126 -1.53 -2.61 11.19
CA GLU A 126 -2.43 -3.73 11.44
C GLU A 126 -3.60 -3.68 10.45
N ILE A 127 -3.86 -4.83 9.81
CA ILE A 127 -4.97 -5.02 8.89
C ILE A 127 -6.06 -5.82 9.63
N PRO A 128 -7.23 -5.24 9.93
CA PRO A 128 -8.30 -5.93 10.63
C PRO A 128 -9.06 -6.88 9.69
N ALA A 129 -9.81 -7.83 10.24
CA ALA A 129 -10.57 -8.82 9.45
C ALA A 129 -11.65 -8.22 8.54
N ALA A 130 -12.11 -7.00 8.83
CA ALA A 130 -13.04 -6.27 7.97
C ALA A 130 -12.35 -5.51 6.82
N GLY A 131 -11.02 -5.47 6.80
CA GLY A 131 -10.25 -4.56 5.95
C GLY A 131 -10.26 -3.12 6.46
N THR A 132 -9.50 -2.27 5.79
CA THR A 132 -9.36 -0.85 6.11
C THR A 132 -9.06 -0.04 4.86
N THR A 133 -9.70 1.12 4.71
CA THR A 133 -9.46 2.03 3.57
C THR A 133 -8.92 3.40 4.00
N ASP A 134 -8.61 3.55 5.29
CA ASP A 134 -8.15 4.80 5.92
C ASP A 134 -6.79 4.60 6.62
N LEU A 135 -5.92 3.76 6.05
CA LEU A 135 -4.57 3.60 6.59
C LEU A 135 -3.78 4.89 6.40
N LYS A 136 -3.49 5.59 7.49
CA LYS A 136 -2.65 6.78 7.45
C LYS A 136 -1.22 6.44 7.85
N ILE A 137 -0.30 6.53 6.90
CA ILE A 137 1.14 6.33 7.15
C ILE A 137 1.81 7.70 7.12
N GLU A 138 2.24 8.18 8.29
CA GLU A 138 2.88 9.48 8.47
C GLU A 138 4.35 9.29 8.85
N ILE A 139 5.26 9.89 8.09
CA ILE A 139 6.71 9.72 8.24
C ILE A 139 7.49 11.04 8.23
#